data_AF-A0A662FVY7-F1
#
_entry.id   AF-A0A662FVY7-F1
#
_cell.length_a   1.000
_cell.length_b   1.000
_cell.length_c   1.000
_cell.angle_alpha   90.00
_cell.angle_beta   90.00
_cell.angle_gamma   90.00
#
_symmetry.space_group_name_H-M   'P 1'
#
loop_
_entity.id
_entity.type
_entity.pdbx_description
1 polymer ?
#
loop_
_entity_poly.entity_id
_entity_poly.type
_entity_poly.pdbx_seq_one_letter_code
_entity_poly.pdbx_strand_id
1 'polypeptide(L)' 'MEGLGVEAILYQGHTWGGCDIALHEARVLGIKHIIHVGHHGPVRVKIPDDIKVLFIPAFSNLSVEKC' A
#
# COMPACT_ATOMS: atom_id res chain seq x y z
N MET A 1 14.67 3.44 -1.44
CA MET A 1 14.80 2.20 -0.65
C MET A 1 16.07 1.47 -1.04
N GLU A 2 16.29 1.22 -2.33
CA GLU A 2 17.56 0.64 -2.84
C GLU A 2 18.83 1.31 -2.32
N GLY A 3 18.91 2.65 -2.35
CA GLY A 3 20.06 3.39 -1.81
C GLY A 3 20.28 3.27 -0.29
N LEU A 4 19.32 2.67 0.43
CA LEU A 4 19.40 2.33 1.85
C LEU A 4 19.64 0.82 2.07
N GLY A 5 19.90 0.05 1.01
CA GLY A 5 20.10 -1.40 1.07
C GLY A 5 18.83 -2.23 1.22
N VAL A 6 17.66 -1.65 0.90
CA VAL A 6 16.36 -2.35 0.93
C VAL A 6 15.91 -2.64 -0.49
N GLU A 7 15.83 -3.92 -0.82
CA GLU A 7 15.28 -4.41 -2.09
C GLU A 7 13.76 -4.15 -2.16
N ALA A 8 13.33 -3.54 -3.26
CA ALA A 8 11.96 -3.16 -3.52
C ALA A 8 11.43 -3.88 -4.76
N ILE A 9 10.26 -4.52 -4.60
CA ILE A 9 9.51 -5.14 -5.68
C ILE A 9 8.29 -4.27 -5.97
N LEU A 10 8.11 -3.90 -7.25
CA LEU A 10 6.95 -3.14 -7.71
C LEU A 10 5.84 -4.09 -8.15
N TYR A 11 4.69 -4.03 -7.48
CA TYR A 11 3.47 -4.68 -7.95
C TYR A 11 2.84 -3.83 -9.07
N GLN A 12 2.62 -4.44 -10.23
CA GLN A 12 2.08 -3.75 -11.42
C GLN A 12 0.59 -4.02 -11.68
N GLY A 13 -0.08 -4.77 -10.81
CA GLY A 13 -1.52 -4.93 -10.88
C GLY A 13 -2.24 -3.64 -10.47
N HIS A 14 -3.55 -3.59 -10.72
CA HIS A 14 -4.37 -2.51 -10.20
C HIS A 14 -4.47 -2.58 -8.67
N THR A 15 -4.61 -1.41 -8.05
CA THR A 15 -4.91 -1.25 -6.62
C THR A 15 -6.04 -0.23 -6.49
N TRP A 16 -7.29 -0.69 -6.51
CA TRP A 16 -8.46 0.19 -6.57
C TRP A 16 -8.84 0.82 -5.23
N GLY A 17 -8.23 0.39 -4.14
CA GLY A 17 -8.56 0.84 -2.80
C GLY A 17 -7.79 0.12 -1.72
N GLY A 18 -8.02 0.52 -0.47
CA GLY A 18 -7.52 -0.20 0.71
C GLY A 18 -8.13 -1.59 0.92
N CYS A 19 -9.09 -2.00 0.08
CA CYS A 19 -9.61 -3.37 0.00
C CYS A 19 -8.78 -4.25 -0.95
N ASP A 20 -7.92 -3.67 -1.79
CA ASP A 20 -7.23 -4.33 -2.90
C ASP A 20 -5.72 -4.26 -2.67
N ILE A 21 -5.28 -4.95 -1.62
CA ILE A 21 -3.88 -5.02 -1.18
C ILE A 21 -3.28 -6.31 -1.76
N ALA A 22 -2.07 -6.24 -2.33
CA ALA A 22 -1.34 -7.36 -2.92
C ALA A 22 -0.81 -8.39 -1.88
N LEU A 23 -1.69 -8.86 -1.00
CA LEU A 23 -1.38 -9.78 0.10
C LEU A 23 -1.04 -11.19 -0.42
N HIS A 24 -1.68 -11.62 -1.50
CA HIS A 24 -1.42 -12.93 -2.09
C HIS A 24 -0.02 -12.97 -2.68
N GLU A 25 0.34 -11.98 -3.48
CA GLU A 25 1.64 -11.81 -4.11
C GLU A 25 2.73 -11.69 -3.06
N ALA A 26 2.50 -10.85 -2.03
CA ALA A 26 3.44 -10.72 -0.92
C ALA A 26 3.70 -12.07 -0.24
N ARG A 27 2.65 -12.88 -0.01
CA ARG A 27 2.80 -14.21 0.58
C ARG A 27 3.58 -15.16 -0.33
N VAL A 28 3.28 -15.20 -1.62
CA VAL A 28 3.97 -16.07 -2.60
C VAL A 28 5.45 -15.74 -2.70
N LEU A 29 5.80 -14.45 -2.62
CA LEU A 29 7.18 -13.97 -2.71
C LEU A 29 7.90 -13.91 -1.36
N GLY A 30 7.25 -14.30 -0.26
CA GLY A 30 7.83 -14.23 1.08
C GLY A 30 8.02 -12.80 1.63
N ILE A 31 7.39 -11.80 1.02
CA ILE A 31 7.46 -10.40 1.42
C ILE A 31 6.65 -10.18 2.69
N LYS A 32 7.25 -9.49 3.66
CA LYS A 32 6.63 -9.19 4.98
C LYS A 32 6.18 -7.74 5.14
N HIS A 33 6.55 -6.87 4.21
CA HIS A 33 6.26 -5.44 4.28
C HIS A 33 5.72 -4.95 2.94
N ILE A 34 4.58 -4.26 2.96
CA ILE A 34 3.95 -3.66 1.78
C ILE A 34 3.82 -2.16 2.01
N ILE A 35 4.14 -1.38 0.98
CA ILE A 35 3.77 0.04 0.90
C ILE A 35 2.58 0.13 -0.05
N HIS A 36 1.41 0.52 0.48
CA HIS A 36 0.18 0.67 -0.29
C HIS A 36 -0.13 2.15 -0.48
N VAL A 37 0.14 2.65 -1.69
CA VAL A 37 0.07 4.07 -2.03
C VAL A 37 -1.34 4.45 -2.48
N GLY A 38 -1.79 5.66 -2.13
CA GLY A 38 -3.04 6.25 -2.60
C GLY A 38 -4.20 6.17 -1.61
N HIS A 39 -4.17 5.25 -0.64
CA HIS A 39 -5.33 4.96 0.23
C HIS A 39 -5.00 5.09 1.72
N HIS A 40 -6.03 5.38 2.53
CA HIS A 40 -5.87 5.76 3.94
C HIS A 40 -5.89 4.59 4.95
N GLY A 41 -6.03 3.34 4.51
CA GLY A 41 -6.07 2.18 5.41
C GLY A 41 -6.82 0.98 4.83
N PRO A 42 -6.90 -0.15 5.55
CA PRO A 42 -7.60 -1.33 5.08
C PRO A 42 -9.12 -1.08 5.06
N VAL A 43 -9.79 -1.51 3.99
CA VAL A 43 -11.25 -1.40 3.84
C VAL A 43 -11.83 -2.79 3.72
N ARG A 44 -12.53 -3.26 4.76
CA ARG A 44 -13.16 -4.60 4.81
C ARG A 44 -12.20 -5.76 4.49
N VAL A 45 -10.91 -5.57 4.72
CA VAL A 45 -9.85 -6.57 4.57
C VAL A 45 -9.14 -6.74 5.91
N LYS A 46 -8.85 -8.00 6.26
CA LYS A 46 -7.99 -8.33 7.40
C LYS A 46 -6.57 -8.55 6.89
N ILE A 47 -5.63 -7.75 7.37
CA ILE A 47 -4.21 -7.94 7.10
C ILE A 47 -3.70 -9.10 7.98
N PRO A 48 -3.02 -10.11 7.42
CA PRO A 48 -2.39 -11.18 8.20
C PRO A 48 -1.36 -10.63 9.20
N ASP A 49 -1.25 -11.23 10.39
CA ASP A 49 -0.38 -10.72 11.46
C ASP A 49 1.11 -10.68 11.08
N ASP A 50 1.52 -11.58 10.17
CA ASP A 50 2.87 -11.73 9.66
C ASP A 50 3.21 -10.79 8.50
N ILE A 51 2.26 -9.97 8.03
CA ILE A 51 2.47 -8.95 7.01
C ILE A 51 2.20 -7.57 7.63
N LYS A 52 3.10 -6.62 7.39
CA LYS A 52 2.91 -5.21 7.76
C LYS A 52 2.63 -4.39 6.52
N VAL A 53 1.62 -3.53 6.58
CA VAL A 53 1.24 -2.66 5.47
C VAL A 53 1.32 -1.21 5.94
N LEU A 54 2.15 -0.42 5.27
CA LEU A 54 2.18 1.03 5.40
C LEU A 54 1.25 1.63 4.34
N PHE A 55 0.20 2.31 4.79
CA PHE A 55 -0.70 3.06 3.92
C PHE A 55 -0.19 4.48 3.76
N ILE A 56 -0.01 4.92 2.52
CA ILE A 56 0.37 6.30 2.18
C ILE A 56 -0.83 6.94 1.48
N PRO A 57 -1.73 7.62 2.20
CA PRO A 57 -2.87 8.29 1.58
C PRO A 57 -2.40 9.39 0.63
N ALA A 58 -3.07 9.51 -0.52
CA ALA A 58 -2.89 10.63 -1.41
C ALA A 58 -3.82 11.79 -1.02
N PHE A 59 -3.27 12.98 -0.86
CA PHE A 59 -4.03 14.22 -0.66
C PHE A 59 -3.86 15.11 -1.89
N SER A 60 -4.96 15.68 -2.37
CA SER A 60 -4.91 16.66 -3.46
C SER A 60 -4.32 17.97 -2.95
N ASN A 61 -3.46 18.61 -3.74
CA ASN A 61 -2.98 19.97 -3.47
C ASN A 61 -3.98 21.06 -3.92
N LEU A 62 -5.27 20.73 -3.97
CA LEU A 62 -6.32 21.68 -4.33
C LEU A 62 -6.69 22.48 -3.09
N SER A 63 -6.69 23.81 -3.21
CA SER A 63 -7.30 24.68 -2.20
C SER A 63 -8.82 24.59 -2.33
N VAL A 64 -9.49 24.16 -1.26
CA VAL A 64 -10.94 24.24 -1.13
C VAL A 64 -11.30 25.51 -0.38
N GLU A 65 -11.13 26.66 -1.04
CA GLU A 65 -11.73 27.90 -0.56
C GLU A 65 -13.26 27.76 -0.66
N LYS A 66 -13.99 28.21 0.36
CA LYS A 66 -15.44 28.25 0.30
C LYS A 66 -15.85 29.25 -0.78
N CYS A 67 -16.53 28.77 -1.82
CA CYS A 67 -17.31 29.63 -2.71
C CYS A 67 -18.40 30.37 -1.95
#